data_AF-G8TKW5-F1
#
_entry.id   AF-G8TKW5-F1
#
_cell.length_a   1.000
_cell.length_b   1.000
_cell.length_c   1.000
_cell.angle_alpha   90.00
_cell.angle_beta   90.00
_cell.angle_gamma   90.00
#
_symmetry.space_group_name_H-M   'P 1'
#
loop_
_entity.id
_entity.type
_entity.pdbx_description
1 polymer ?
#
loop_
_entity_poly.entity_id
_entity_poly.type
_entity_poly.pdbx_seq_one_letter_code
_entity_poly.pdbx_strand_id
1 'polypeptide(L)'
;MCYKLYIIFPVLFFRCLVSFAQIAQPYTWQNPAASNFPVVEGQAWPAEVASRYDRFPIRAEKTLNPNVWNLSHSSAGLYIKFKTNAANLVVRYVVKGALEMTHMPATGVSGVDLYAIDPNGQWKWAPSSRSFGDTIEYRFSNLVVSSEFPGRDYEYRLYLPLYNTVSWLSIGVPNNHSFNFMPLSPEKPIVVYGTSIAQGACASRPGMAWTALLQQQLDRPLINLGFSGSGRLEQPVIALMNEIDARLYVLDCLPNLTAFSGISAQELENRIIAAVKALKEKRPAVPVLLVEHSVGAQTGIIDTAAQHDYENASVVLRRSFDKMKGDGISGIYLLSNKEIGLSIYSTVDGVHPNDVGMMEYARAYEKIIRHILNEPAGLLSTTIPVVQSRDGYYNWRSRHSEIIVLNKTNAPRIIFFGNSIIHYWGGQPSAPLTRGAGSWNKYLEPAGVRNGAFGWDRIENILWRVYHDELDGFNAAQIWVMAGTNNLTINSDVEIAEGLRQLITAIKVRQPKAAIVLSGILPRRAMEKRIVILNIRIAALARRLHVQYVNPGLALLNRQHKIEESLFGDGLHPNAVGYDKLAVAIQPYLKK
;
A
#
# COMPACT_ATOMS: atom_id res chain seq x y z
N MET A 1 84.49 -48.24 3.86
CA MET A 1 84.05 -46.89 3.44
C MET A 1 82.94 -46.47 4.40
N CYS A 2 83.19 -45.50 5.28
CA CYS A 2 82.37 -45.19 6.45
C CYS A 2 80.97 -44.67 6.10
N TYR A 3 79.95 -45.22 6.76
CA TYR A 3 78.58 -44.71 6.78
C TYR A 3 78.50 -43.45 7.64
N LYS A 4 77.97 -42.34 7.09
CA LYS A 4 77.57 -41.14 7.84
C LYS A 4 76.09 -41.25 8.22
N LEU A 5 75.83 -41.28 9.52
CA LEU A 5 74.51 -41.23 10.13
C LEU A 5 74.05 -39.76 10.19
N TYR A 6 72.90 -39.42 9.61
CA TYR A 6 72.25 -38.12 9.80
C TYR A 6 71.02 -38.29 10.69
N ILE A 7 71.07 -37.73 11.90
CA ILE A 7 69.96 -37.66 12.84
C ILE A 7 69.13 -36.42 12.51
N ILE A 8 67.87 -36.61 12.14
CA ILE A 8 66.89 -35.53 11.92
C ILE A 8 66.03 -35.41 13.18
N PHE A 9 66.13 -34.27 13.88
CA PHE A 9 65.24 -33.90 14.98
C PHE A 9 63.99 -33.20 14.42
N PRO A 10 62.76 -33.65 14.73
CA PRO A 10 61.55 -32.92 14.35
C PRO A 10 61.26 -31.81 15.37
N VAL A 11 61.28 -30.56 14.92
CA VAL A 11 60.84 -29.40 15.70
C VAL A 11 59.31 -29.29 15.61
N LEU A 12 58.62 -29.57 16.72
CA LEU A 12 57.18 -29.39 16.88
C LEU A 12 56.85 -27.90 17.01
N PHE A 13 56.22 -27.32 15.98
CA PHE A 13 55.65 -25.97 16.03
C PHE A 13 54.29 -25.98 16.74
N PHE A 14 54.25 -25.44 17.95
CA PHE A 14 53.01 -25.17 18.69
C PHE A 14 52.31 -23.94 18.09
N ARG A 15 51.25 -24.13 17.29
CA ARG A 15 50.40 -23.03 16.82
C ARG A 15 49.43 -22.62 17.95
N CYS A 16 49.68 -21.48 18.58
CA CYS A 16 48.69 -20.82 19.43
C CYS A 16 47.49 -20.39 18.57
N LEU A 17 46.33 -21.02 18.80
CA LEU A 17 45.05 -20.55 18.28
C LEU A 17 44.61 -19.36 19.13
N VAL A 18 44.80 -18.15 18.62
CA VAL A 18 44.19 -16.94 19.18
C VAL A 18 42.74 -16.88 18.70
N SER A 19 41.81 -17.31 19.56
CA SER A 19 40.37 -17.12 19.33
C SER A 19 40.03 -15.66 19.53
N PHE A 20 39.80 -14.92 18.45
CA PHE A 20 39.12 -13.62 18.52
C PHE A 20 37.66 -13.88 18.85
N ALA A 21 37.29 -13.70 20.12
CA ALA A 21 35.89 -13.59 20.50
C ALA A 21 35.32 -12.32 19.83
N GLN A 22 34.47 -12.48 18.81
CA GLN A 22 33.69 -11.36 18.28
C GLN A 22 32.81 -10.83 19.43
N ILE A 23 33.06 -9.59 19.85
CA ILE A 23 32.18 -8.88 20.77
C ILE A 23 30.81 -8.79 20.09
N ALA A 24 29.82 -9.53 20.60
CA ALA A 24 28.47 -9.47 20.08
C ALA A 24 27.96 -8.03 20.20
N GLN A 25 27.60 -7.41 19.07
CA GLN A 25 27.04 -6.06 19.06
C GLN A 25 25.71 -6.08 19.83
N PRO A 26 25.50 -5.22 20.84
CA PRO A 26 24.27 -5.23 21.62
C PRO A 26 23.09 -4.67 20.80
N TYR A 27 21.92 -5.29 21.00
CA TYR A 27 20.67 -4.96 20.31
C TYR A 27 19.62 -4.37 21.25
N THR A 28 18.89 -3.38 20.76
CA THR A 28 17.66 -2.86 21.36
C THR A 28 16.48 -3.59 20.75
N TRP A 29 15.63 -4.16 21.59
CA TRP A 29 14.54 -5.05 21.18
C TRP A 29 13.19 -4.36 21.33
N GLN A 30 12.36 -4.50 20.31
CA GLN A 30 11.08 -3.82 20.18
C GLN A 30 9.98 -4.87 20.01
N ASN A 31 9.06 -4.92 20.97
CA ASN A 31 7.94 -5.86 20.98
C ASN A 31 6.67 -5.16 20.46
N PRO A 32 6.12 -5.56 19.29
CA PRO A 32 4.90 -4.96 18.75
C PRO A 32 3.68 -5.12 19.68
N ALA A 33 3.63 -6.20 20.47
CA ALA A 33 2.54 -6.43 21.42
C ALA A 33 2.59 -5.49 22.63
N ALA A 34 3.73 -4.88 22.91
CA ALA A 34 3.93 -3.91 24.00
C ALA A 34 3.81 -2.45 23.52
N SER A 35 3.45 -2.21 22.25
CA SER A 35 3.25 -0.87 21.72
C SER A 35 2.04 -0.18 22.37
N ASN A 36 2.17 1.11 22.69
CA ASN A 36 1.10 1.93 23.28
C ASN A 36 -0.04 2.26 22.31
N PHE A 37 0.11 1.92 21.02
CA PHE A 37 -0.91 2.06 19.99
C PHE A 37 -0.89 0.84 19.05
N PRO A 38 -1.97 0.55 18.31
CA PRO A 38 -2.00 -0.58 17.37
C PRO A 38 -0.96 -0.45 16.25
N VAL A 39 -0.17 -1.51 16.03
CA VAL A 39 0.95 -1.56 15.05
C VAL A 39 0.90 -2.75 14.09
N VAL A 40 -0.10 -3.62 14.25
CA VAL A 40 -0.32 -4.79 13.37
C VAL A 40 -1.34 -4.40 12.32
N GLU A 41 -0.86 -4.20 11.10
CA GLU A 41 -1.68 -3.92 9.92
C GLU A 41 -2.33 -5.16 9.35
N GLY A 42 -3.39 -4.96 8.55
CA GLY A 42 -4.18 -6.06 7.97
C GLY A 42 -5.09 -6.77 8.97
N GLN A 43 -5.20 -6.26 10.21
CA GLN A 43 -6.05 -6.78 11.28
C GLN A 43 -7.30 -5.90 11.43
N ALA A 44 -8.49 -6.47 11.33
CA ALA A 44 -9.73 -5.69 11.34
C ALA A 44 -10.20 -5.29 12.76
N TRP A 45 -9.88 -6.09 13.78
CA TRP A 45 -10.35 -5.88 15.16
C TRP A 45 -9.20 -5.79 16.18
N PRO A 46 -8.26 -4.85 16.04
CA PRO A 46 -7.02 -4.83 16.82
C PRO A 46 -7.20 -4.69 18.35
N ALA A 47 -8.39 -4.35 18.82
CA ALA A 47 -8.73 -4.19 20.24
C ALA A 47 -9.58 -5.34 20.82
N GLU A 48 -10.05 -6.28 19.99
CA GLU A 48 -10.99 -7.33 20.40
C GLU A 48 -10.41 -8.74 20.20
N VAL A 49 -9.14 -8.88 19.81
CA VAL A 49 -8.50 -10.18 19.57
C VAL A 49 -8.05 -10.86 20.87
N ALA A 50 -8.03 -12.19 20.87
CA ALA A 50 -7.56 -12.98 22.01
C ALA A 50 -6.03 -12.91 22.14
N SER A 51 -5.33 -13.03 21.01
CA SER A 51 -3.90 -12.81 20.86
C SER A 51 -3.62 -11.68 19.87
N ARG A 52 -2.50 -10.97 20.08
CA ARG A 52 -2.09 -9.80 19.28
C ARG A 52 -2.11 -10.03 17.76
N TYR A 53 -1.87 -11.26 17.33
CA TYR A 53 -1.72 -11.65 15.92
C TYR A 53 -2.88 -12.50 15.38
N ASP A 54 -4.02 -12.55 16.09
CA ASP A 54 -5.23 -13.21 15.59
C ASP A 54 -5.95 -12.33 14.55
N ARG A 55 -6.72 -12.95 13.66
CA ARG A 55 -7.45 -12.25 12.59
C ARG A 55 -8.90 -11.95 12.93
N PHE A 56 -9.52 -12.66 13.88
CA PHE A 56 -10.90 -12.44 14.32
C PHE A 56 -11.00 -11.99 15.78
N PRO A 57 -12.07 -11.27 16.16
CA PRO A 57 -12.28 -10.87 17.53
C PRO A 57 -12.68 -12.08 18.39
N ILE A 58 -12.32 -12.10 19.67
CA ILE A 58 -12.58 -13.21 20.59
C ILE A 58 -14.05 -13.60 20.67
N ARG A 59 -14.96 -12.62 20.55
CA ARG A 59 -16.41 -12.88 20.56
C ARG A 59 -16.88 -13.78 19.41
N ALA A 60 -16.10 -13.91 18.34
CA ALA A 60 -16.45 -14.71 17.18
C ALA A 60 -16.35 -16.23 17.44
N GLU A 61 -15.57 -16.66 18.44
CA GLU A 61 -15.31 -18.08 18.76
C GLU A 61 -16.58 -18.94 18.80
N LYS A 62 -17.63 -18.45 19.43
CA LYS A 62 -18.89 -19.20 19.62
C LYS A 62 -19.76 -19.28 18.38
N THR A 63 -19.50 -18.44 17.38
CA THR A 63 -20.34 -18.28 16.19
C THR A 63 -19.70 -18.81 14.92
N LEU A 64 -18.37 -18.86 14.88
CA LEU A 64 -17.63 -19.36 13.74
C LEU A 64 -17.56 -20.88 13.74
N ASN A 65 -17.41 -21.45 12.55
CA ASN A 65 -17.00 -22.83 12.39
C ASN A 65 -15.67 -23.04 13.16
N PRO A 66 -15.52 -24.09 13.98
CA PRO A 66 -14.28 -24.35 14.73
C PRO A 66 -13.02 -24.35 13.86
N ASN A 67 -13.08 -24.83 12.62
CA ASN A 67 -11.94 -24.81 11.69
C ASN A 67 -11.59 -23.38 11.27
N VAL A 68 -12.58 -22.55 10.97
CA VAL A 68 -12.38 -21.12 10.65
C VAL A 68 -11.78 -20.39 11.86
N TRP A 69 -12.33 -20.63 13.06
CA TRP A 69 -11.81 -20.08 14.31
C TRP A 69 -10.34 -20.46 14.52
N ASN A 70 -10.01 -21.75 14.44
CA ASN A 70 -8.65 -22.25 14.63
C ASN A 70 -7.66 -21.63 13.60
N LEU A 71 -8.05 -21.56 12.33
CA LEU A 71 -7.23 -20.93 11.28
C LEU A 71 -7.09 -19.42 11.45
N SER A 72 -8.03 -18.76 12.15
CA SER A 72 -7.96 -17.33 12.42
C SER A 72 -6.82 -16.93 13.36
N HIS A 73 -6.26 -17.90 14.10
CA HIS A 73 -5.05 -17.69 14.90
C HIS A 73 -3.76 -17.67 14.06
N SER A 74 -3.82 -17.97 12.76
CA SER A 74 -2.68 -17.75 11.84
C SER A 74 -2.60 -16.28 11.44
N SER A 75 -1.37 -15.75 11.30
CA SER A 75 -1.13 -14.33 11.01
C SER A 75 -1.14 -13.97 9.51
N ALA A 76 -1.82 -14.74 8.66
CA ALA A 76 -1.83 -14.52 7.21
C ALA A 76 -2.27 -13.10 6.83
N GLY A 77 -1.47 -12.43 6.01
CA GLY A 77 -1.73 -11.06 5.56
C GLY A 77 -1.53 -9.97 6.62
N LEU A 78 -1.18 -10.34 7.86
CA LEU A 78 -0.77 -9.37 8.87
C LEU A 78 0.66 -8.91 8.60
N TYR A 79 0.93 -7.63 8.86
CA TYR A 79 2.26 -7.07 8.73
C TYR A 79 2.50 -5.94 9.73
N ILE A 80 3.78 -5.60 9.96
CA ILE A 80 4.18 -4.51 10.85
C ILE A 80 4.92 -3.46 10.04
N LYS A 81 4.53 -2.19 10.20
CA LYS A 81 5.22 -1.03 9.63
C LYS A 81 6.11 -0.38 10.69
N PHE A 82 7.36 -0.09 10.34
CA PHE A 82 8.27 0.64 11.22
C PHE A 82 9.31 1.43 10.43
N LYS A 83 9.99 2.37 11.10
CA LYS A 83 11.13 3.10 10.56
C LYS A 83 12.40 2.83 11.34
N THR A 84 13.52 2.70 10.64
CA THR A 84 14.86 2.58 11.25
C THR A 84 15.94 3.02 10.26
N ASN A 85 17.05 3.55 10.78
CA ASN A 85 18.28 3.76 10.02
C ASN A 85 19.26 2.57 10.09
N ALA A 86 18.90 1.48 10.77
CA ALA A 86 19.75 0.30 10.94
C ALA A 86 19.96 -0.45 9.62
N ALA A 87 21.22 -0.79 9.34
CA ALA A 87 21.60 -1.68 8.24
C ALA A 87 21.55 -3.17 8.63
N ASN A 88 21.35 -3.48 9.92
CA ASN A 88 21.24 -4.83 10.44
C ASN A 88 20.00 -4.94 11.33
N LEU A 89 19.17 -5.95 11.11
CA LEU A 89 17.98 -6.23 11.90
C LEU A 89 17.94 -7.72 12.26
N VAL A 90 17.38 -8.01 13.43
CA VAL A 90 17.10 -9.38 13.86
C VAL A 90 15.64 -9.49 14.25
N VAL A 91 14.93 -10.46 13.72
CA VAL A 91 13.56 -10.77 14.13
C VAL A 91 13.57 -12.11 14.85
N ARG A 92 12.99 -12.16 16.05
CA ARG A 92 12.85 -13.37 16.86
C ARG A 92 11.40 -13.59 17.22
N TYR A 93 10.95 -14.83 17.16
CA TYR A 93 9.57 -15.19 17.47
C TYR A 93 9.43 -16.69 17.72
N VAL A 94 8.30 -17.06 18.33
CA VAL A 94 7.87 -18.45 18.52
C VAL A 94 6.54 -18.65 17.84
N VAL A 95 6.38 -19.80 17.19
CA VAL A 95 5.13 -20.26 16.60
C VAL A 95 4.60 -21.52 17.30
N LYS A 96 3.31 -21.85 17.15
CA LYS A 96 2.69 -22.97 17.88
C LYS A 96 2.50 -24.26 17.08
N GLY A 97 2.27 -24.14 15.77
CA GLY A 97 1.99 -25.24 14.87
C GLY A 97 3.24 -25.80 14.17
N ALA A 98 3.02 -26.78 13.30
CA ALA A 98 4.08 -27.35 12.46
C ALA A 98 4.80 -26.26 11.65
N LEU A 99 6.12 -26.41 11.50
CA LEU A 99 6.94 -25.39 10.85
C LEU A 99 6.66 -25.29 9.35
N GLU A 100 6.30 -26.40 8.72
CA GLU A 100 6.07 -26.55 7.28
C GLU A 100 4.88 -27.49 6.98
N MET A 101 4.49 -27.54 5.70
CA MET A 101 3.49 -28.48 5.18
C MET A 101 4.13 -29.27 4.04
N THR A 102 3.58 -30.44 3.71
CA THR A 102 4.12 -31.32 2.66
C THR A 102 4.32 -30.67 1.28
N HIS A 103 3.56 -29.60 1.01
CA HIS A 103 3.51 -28.87 -0.25
C HIS A 103 3.81 -27.36 -0.06
N MET A 104 4.22 -26.93 1.14
CA MET A 104 4.54 -25.53 1.44
C MET A 104 5.74 -25.42 2.40
N PRO A 105 6.80 -24.69 2.02
CA PRO A 105 8.04 -24.66 2.78
C PRO A 105 7.88 -23.95 4.13
N ALA A 106 8.78 -24.25 5.07
CA ALA A 106 8.79 -23.60 6.39
C ALA A 106 8.83 -22.07 6.33
N THR A 107 9.49 -21.51 5.32
CA THR A 107 9.56 -20.07 5.07
C THR A 107 8.21 -19.45 4.71
N GLY A 108 7.30 -20.19 4.08
CA GLY A 108 5.94 -19.72 3.78
C GLY A 108 5.00 -19.94 4.97
N VAL A 109 5.03 -21.14 5.57
CA VAL A 109 4.13 -21.52 6.66
C VAL A 109 4.42 -20.70 7.92
N SER A 110 5.69 -20.65 8.32
CA SER A 110 6.14 -20.13 9.62
C SER A 110 7.15 -19.00 9.52
N GLY A 111 7.54 -18.57 8.32
CA GLY A 111 8.55 -17.54 8.12
C GLY A 111 8.04 -16.10 8.26
N VAL A 112 8.96 -15.15 8.19
CA VAL A 112 8.69 -13.71 8.04
C VAL A 112 9.40 -13.19 6.79
N ASP A 113 8.97 -12.04 6.30
CA ASP A 113 9.51 -11.47 5.06
C ASP A 113 9.60 -9.95 5.15
N LEU A 114 10.77 -9.40 4.82
CA LEU A 114 11.08 -7.98 5.06
C LEU A 114 11.27 -7.23 3.75
N TYR A 115 10.60 -6.09 3.67
CA TYR A 115 10.76 -5.14 2.57
C TYR A 115 11.01 -3.74 3.13
N ALA A 116 11.80 -2.95 2.44
CA ALA A 116 11.94 -1.52 2.65
C ALA A 116 11.28 -0.73 1.51
N ILE A 117 10.94 0.53 1.77
CA ILE A 117 10.48 1.48 0.76
C ILE A 117 11.51 2.59 0.67
N ASP A 118 12.09 2.78 -0.52
CA ASP A 118 13.07 3.85 -0.73
C ASP A 118 12.41 5.24 -0.78
N PRO A 119 13.19 6.33 -0.74
CA PRO A 119 12.63 7.68 -0.73
C PRO A 119 11.82 8.06 -1.97
N ASN A 120 11.99 7.32 -3.08
CA ASN A 120 11.20 7.46 -4.30
C ASN A 120 9.99 6.51 -4.33
N GLY A 121 9.71 5.83 -3.23
CA GLY A 121 8.58 4.94 -3.02
C GLY A 121 8.74 3.57 -3.68
N GLN A 122 9.96 3.18 -4.07
CA GLN A 122 10.20 1.87 -4.67
C GLN A 122 10.42 0.81 -3.59
N TRP A 123 9.79 -0.35 -3.79
CA TRP A 123 9.95 -1.53 -2.97
C TRP A 123 11.36 -2.13 -3.11
N LYS A 124 12.00 -2.43 -1.98
CA LYS A 124 13.29 -3.15 -1.90
C LYS A 124 13.09 -4.37 -1.02
N TRP A 125 13.36 -5.56 -1.55
CA TRP A 125 13.29 -6.79 -0.78
C TRP A 125 14.59 -7.00 0.01
N ALA A 126 14.47 -7.40 1.28
CA ALA A 126 15.60 -7.68 2.17
C ALA A 126 15.70 -9.19 2.44
N PRO A 127 16.59 -9.92 1.75
CA PRO A 127 16.81 -11.33 2.05
C PRO A 127 17.47 -11.52 3.42
N SER A 128 17.24 -12.68 4.03
CA SER A 128 17.74 -12.99 5.38
C SER A 128 18.53 -14.30 5.43
N SER A 129 19.49 -14.38 6.36
CA SER A 129 19.84 -15.66 6.96
C SER A 129 18.80 -16.01 8.03
N ARG A 130 18.53 -17.30 8.23
CA ARG A 130 17.42 -17.76 9.07
C ARG A 130 17.74 -19.07 9.77
N SER A 131 17.16 -19.26 10.94
CA SER A 131 17.23 -20.50 11.71
C SER A 131 15.84 -20.84 12.26
N PHE A 132 15.41 -22.08 12.02
CA PHE A 132 14.15 -22.61 12.54
C PHE A 132 14.47 -23.56 13.70
N GLY A 133 14.31 -23.07 14.93
CA GLY A 133 14.37 -23.86 16.16
C GLY A 133 13.23 -23.45 17.10
N ASP A 134 13.35 -23.77 18.40
CA ASP A 134 12.34 -23.39 19.40
C ASP A 134 11.97 -21.91 19.33
N THR A 135 12.99 -21.06 19.17
CA THR A 135 12.84 -19.67 18.75
C THR A 135 13.32 -19.54 17.30
N ILE A 136 12.43 -19.10 16.42
CA ILE A 136 12.77 -18.80 15.03
C ILE A 136 13.49 -17.45 15.00
N GLU A 137 14.59 -17.38 14.26
CA GLU A 137 15.39 -16.16 14.11
C GLU A 137 15.64 -15.86 12.63
N TYR A 138 15.39 -14.61 12.23
CA TYR A 138 15.73 -14.06 10.92
C TYR A 138 16.73 -12.91 11.12
N ARG A 139 17.84 -12.93 10.39
CA ARG A 139 18.84 -11.85 10.38
C ARG A 139 18.92 -11.22 9.00
N PHE A 140 18.68 -9.92 8.96
CA PHE A 140 18.78 -9.08 7.77
C PHE A 140 20.03 -8.23 7.93
N SER A 141 21.02 -8.38 7.05
CA SER A 141 22.33 -7.76 7.23
C SER A 141 22.73 -6.95 6.00
N ASN A 142 23.57 -5.93 6.22
CA ASN A 142 24.12 -5.08 5.17
C ASN A 142 23.05 -4.40 4.29
N LEU A 143 21.95 -3.97 4.91
CA LEU A 143 20.85 -3.34 4.19
C LEU A 143 21.23 -1.94 3.71
N VAL A 144 21.05 -1.70 2.41
CA VAL A 144 21.20 -0.38 1.78
C VAL A 144 19.91 -0.07 1.03
N VAL A 145 19.07 0.79 1.61
CA VAL A 145 17.76 1.14 1.02
C VAL A 145 17.91 2.18 -0.09
N SER A 146 18.79 3.17 0.09
CA SER A 146 19.08 4.19 -0.93
C SER A 146 20.53 4.65 -0.87
N SER A 147 21.16 4.73 -2.04
CA SER A 147 22.46 5.39 -2.25
C SER A 147 22.33 6.90 -2.45
N GLU A 148 21.18 7.38 -2.90
CA GLU A 148 20.90 8.81 -3.12
C GLU A 148 20.67 9.55 -1.79
N PHE A 149 20.09 8.87 -0.80
CA PHE A 149 19.73 9.45 0.49
C PHE A 149 20.25 8.63 1.68
N PRO A 150 21.57 8.37 1.78
CA PRO A 150 22.13 7.41 2.75
C PRO A 150 21.83 7.80 4.20
N GLY A 151 21.72 6.79 5.08
CA GLY A 151 21.65 6.97 6.53
C GLY A 151 20.32 7.49 7.11
N ARG A 152 19.25 7.59 6.29
CA ARG A 152 17.92 8.00 6.76
C ARG A 152 17.16 6.89 7.48
N ASP A 153 16.15 7.30 8.24
CA ASP A 153 15.11 6.42 8.76
C ASP A 153 14.18 5.97 7.62
N TYR A 154 14.38 4.76 7.12
CA TYR A 154 13.57 4.19 6.04
C TYR A 154 12.36 3.44 6.58
N GLU A 155 11.27 3.43 5.81
CA GLU A 155 10.08 2.62 6.10
C GLU A 155 10.33 1.16 5.72
N TYR A 156 9.97 0.25 6.62
CA TYR A 156 9.99 -1.19 6.43
C TYR A 156 8.62 -1.80 6.65
N ARG A 157 8.33 -2.90 5.93
CA ARG A 157 7.21 -3.81 6.16
C ARG A 157 7.71 -5.21 6.44
N LEU A 158 7.34 -5.74 7.60
CA LEU A 158 7.58 -7.12 8.00
C LEU A 158 6.28 -7.91 7.88
N TYR A 159 6.17 -8.77 6.87
CA TYR A 159 5.03 -9.69 6.69
C TYR A 159 5.19 -10.90 7.61
N LEU A 160 4.07 -11.31 8.22
CA LEU A 160 4.02 -12.36 9.24
C LEU A 160 3.66 -13.74 8.65
N PRO A 161 3.88 -14.85 9.40
CA PRO A 161 3.60 -16.21 8.94
C PRO A 161 2.19 -16.42 8.36
N LEU A 162 2.08 -17.23 7.30
CA LEU A 162 0.82 -17.48 6.59
C LEU A 162 -0.05 -18.57 7.23
N TYR A 163 0.58 -19.58 7.83
CA TYR A 163 -0.11 -20.80 8.28
C TYR A 163 0.25 -21.20 9.72
N ASN A 164 0.75 -20.25 10.51
CA ASN A 164 1.12 -20.53 11.89
C ASN A 164 0.75 -19.38 12.84
N THR A 165 0.53 -19.72 14.11
CA THR A 165 0.19 -18.77 15.18
C THR A 165 1.46 -18.25 15.84
N VAL A 166 1.66 -16.93 15.78
CA VAL A 166 2.75 -16.24 16.46
C VAL A 166 2.42 -16.08 17.95
N SER A 167 3.21 -16.69 18.82
CA SER A 167 3.05 -16.57 20.29
C SER A 167 3.62 -15.26 20.82
N TRP A 168 4.82 -14.90 20.36
CA TRP A 168 5.46 -13.62 20.62
C TRP A 168 6.39 -13.28 19.47
N LEU A 169 6.69 -12.00 19.27
CA LEU A 169 7.64 -11.51 18.28
C LEU A 169 8.38 -10.30 18.81
N SER A 170 9.66 -10.17 18.46
CA SER A 170 10.50 -9.02 18.79
C SER A 170 11.42 -8.67 17.63
N ILE A 171 11.62 -7.38 17.41
CA ILE A 171 12.49 -6.81 16.36
C ILE A 171 13.65 -6.11 17.04
N GLY A 172 14.86 -6.57 16.75
CA GLY A 172 16.11 -6.04 17.26
C GLY A 172 16.81 -5.18 16.22
N VAL A 173 17.26 -3.99 16.63
CA VAL A 173 18.26 -3.18 15.91
C VAL A 173 19.47 -2.91 16.82
N PRO A 174 20.68 -2.65 16.28
CA PRO A 174 21.81 -2.31 17.15
C PRO A 174 21.56 -1.05 17.99
N ASN A 175 22.05 -1.02 19.24
CA ASN A 175 21.72 0.01 20.24
C ASN A 175 21.91 1.48 19.83
N ASN A 176 22.72 1.76 18.82
CA ASN A 176 23.02 3.10 18.32
C ASN A 176 22.18 3.52 17.10
N HIS A 177 21.10 2.79 16.79
CA HIS A 177 20.21 3.05 15.65
C HIS A 177 18.80 3.39 16.11
N SER A 178 18.09 4.19 15.31
CA SER A 178 16.70 4.57 15.54
C SER A 178 15.76 3.38 15.28
N PHE A 179 14.66 3.30 16.01
CA PHE A 179 13.55 2.41 15.67
C PHE A 179 12.24 3.03 16.12
N ASN A 180 11.26 3.10 15.22
CA ASN A 180 9.93 3.61 15.53
C ASN A 180 8.86 2.79 14.83
N PHE A 181 7.93 2.19 15.58
CA PHE A 181 6.73 1.63 14.96
C PHE A 181 5.89 2.74 14.30
N MET A 182 5.19 2.38 13.23
CA MET A 182 4.27 3.29 12.54
C MET A 182 2.82 2.95 12.89
N PRO A 183 1.94 3.96 13.01
CA PRO A 183 0.52 3.72 13.25
C PRO A 183 -0.15 3.03 12.06
N LEU A 184 -1.33 2.45 12.32
CA LEU A 184 -2.20 1.92 11.28
C LEU A 184 -2.58 3.01 10.27
N SER A 185 -2.73 2.61 9.03
CA SER A 185 -3.20 3.42 7.92
C SER A 185 -4.68 3.77 8.11
N PRO A 186 -5.08 5.05 8.01
CA PRO A 186 -6.49 5.46 8.15
C PRO A 186 -7.34 5.18 6.91
N GLU A 187 -6.73 4.75 5.80
CA GLU A 187 -7.40 4.42 4.56
C GLU A 187 -8.31 3.20 4.71
N LYS A 188 -9.42 3.19 3.97
CA LYS A 188 -10.32 2.04 3.98
C LYS A 188 -9.64 0.80 3.37
N PRO A 189 -9.72 -0.38 4.01
CA PRO A 189 -9.04 -1.58 3.54
C PRO A 189 -9.77 -2.26 2.38
N ILE A 190 -9.03 -3.03 1.58
CA ILE A 190 -9.60 -4.10 0.74
C ILE A 190 -9.76 -5.32 1.64
N VAL A 191 -10.96 -5.93 1.67
CA VAL A 191 -11.23 -7.11 2.49
C VAL A 191 -11.36 -8.31 1.57
N VAL A 192 -10.43 -9.26 1.69
CA VAL A 192 -10.43 -10.52 0.94
C VAL A 192 -10.93 -11.63 1.84
N TYR A 193 -12.03 -12.28 1.44
CA TYR A 193 -12.48 -13.54 2.02
C TYR A 193 -12.30 -14.66 1.00
N GLY A 194 -11.63 -15.72 1.43
CA GLY A 194 -11.36 -16.84 0.54
C GLY A 194 -10.87 -18.09 1.23
N THR A 195 -10.21 -18.92 0.45
CA THR A 195 -9.80 -20.29 0.81
C THR A 195 -8.35 -20.35 1.29
N SER A 196 -7.72 -21.53 1.15
CA SER A 196 -6.28 -21.74 1.31
C SER A 196 -5.43 -20.85 0.39
N ILE A 197 -5.92 -20.57 -0.82
CA ILE A 197 -5.20 -19.73 -1.79
C ILE A 197 -5.09 -18.30 -1.29
N ALA A 198 -6.21 -17.74 -0.79
CA ALA A 198 -6.21 -16.42 -0.15
C ALA A 198 -5.34 -16.40 1.11
N GLN A 199 -5.38 -17.45 1.93
CA GLN A 199 -4.54 -17.56 3.12
C GLN A 199 -3.03 -17.56 2.77
N GLY A 200 -2.67 -18.07 1.59
CA GLY A 200 -1.35 -17.95 1.01
C GLY A 200 -0.71 -19.28 0.60
N ALA A 201 -1.45 -20.38 0.56
CA ALA A 201 -0.93 -21.65 0.07
C ALA A 201 -0.75 -21.57 -1.47
N CYS A 202 0.45 -21.77 -2.04
CA CYS A 202 1.73 -22.24 -1.45
C CYS A 202 2.88 -21.25 -1.73
N ALA A 203 2.69 -19.99 -1.34
CA ALA A 203 3.72 -18.97 -1.45
C ALA A 203 5.00 -19.39 -0.70
N SER A 204 6.17 -19.15 -1.30
CA SER A 204 7.45 -19.56 -0.72
C SER A 204 7.82 -18.79 0.55
N ARG A 205 7.26 -17.60 0.73
CA ARG A 205 7.44 -16.67 1.86
C ARG A 205 6.25 -15.71 1.98
N PRO A 206 5.95 -15.15 3.16
CA PRO A 206 4.77 -14.31 3.37
C PRO A 206 4.56 -13.17 2.38
N GLY A 207 5.62 -12.48 1.98
CA GLY A 207 5.53 -11.36 1.03
C GLY A 207 5.24 -11.78 -0.42
N MET A 208 5.25 -13.09 -0.72
CA MET A 208 4.86 -13.66 -2.01
C MET A 208 3.42 -14.14 -2.07
N ALA A 209 2.69 -14.18 -0.94
CA ALA A 209 1.26 -14.40 -0.98
C ALA A 209 0.60 -13.33 -1.86
N TRP A 210 -0.32 -13.71 -2.75
CA TRP A 210 -0.88 -12.77 -3.72
C TRP A 210 -1.57 -11.57 -3.04
N THR A 211 -2.13 -11.76 -1.85
CA THR A 211 -2.72 -10.70 -1.03
C THR A 211 -1.66 -9.69 -0.54
N ALA A 212 -0.45 -10.15 -0.20
CA ALA A 212 0.67 -9.29 0.15
C ALA A 212 1.26 -8.56 -1.07
N LEU A 213 1.36 -9.24 -2.21
CA LEU A 213 1.79 -8.61 -3.47
C LEU A 213 0.80 -7.53 -3.92
N LEU A 214 -0.50 -7.82 -3.84
CA LEU A 214 -1.57 -6.86 -4.14
C LEU A 214 -1.55 -5.67 -3.19
N GLN A 215 -1.31 -5.91 -1.89
CA GLN A 215 -1.11 -4.85 -0.89
C GLN A 215 0.04 -3.92 -1.31
N GLN A 216 1.19 -4.47 -1.74
CA GLN A 216 2.34 -3.68 -2.19
C GLN A 216 2.04 -2.87 -3.45
N GLN A 217 1.35 -3.48 -4.42
CA GLN A 217 1.01 -2.85 -5.71
C GLN A 217 0.02 -1.68 -5.56
N LEU A 218 -0.97 -1.83 -4.69
CA LEU A 218 -1.97 -0.79 -4.44
C LEU A 218 -1.53 0.21 -3.37
N ASP A 219 -0.58 -0.18 -2.50
CA ASP A 219 -0.17 0.51 -1.27
C ASP A 219 -1.33 0.87 -0.32
N ARG A 220 -2.41 0.08 -0.37
CA ARG A 220 -3.62 0.25 0.44
C ARG A 220 -3.66 -0.84 1.52
N PRO A 221 -4.28 -0.59 2.71
CA PRO A 221 -4.52 -1.66 3.68
C PRO A 221 -5.32 -2.80 3.06
N LEU A 222 -4.92 -4.03 3.36
CA LEU A 222 -5.58 -5.24 2.89
C LEU A 222 -5.75 -6.19 4.06
N ILE A 223 -6.97 -6.66 4.26
CA ILE A 223 -7.33 -7.64 5.30
C ILE A 223 -7.53 -8.99 4.62
N ASN A 224 -6.75 -9.98 5.06
CA ASN A 224 -6.78 -11.34 4.53
C ASN A 224 -7.56 -12.26 5.47
N LEU A 225 -8.81 -12.53 5.10
CA LEU A 225 -9.69 -13.51 5.74
C LEU A 225 -9.71 -14.82 4.94
N GLY A 226 -8.56 -15.29 4.46
CA GLY A 226 -8.42 -16.61 3.84
C GLY A 226 -8.37 -17.73 4.89
N PHE A 227 -9.18 -18.78 4.71
CA PHE A 227 -9.24 -19.94 5.60
C PHE A 227 -9.18 -21.26 4.82
N SER A 228 -8.05 -21.96 4.94
CA SER A 228 -7.78 -23.25 4.32
C SER A 228 -8.92 -24.27 4.49
N GLY A 229 -9.48 -24.74 3.37
CA GLY A 229 -10.58 -25.72 3.34
C GLY A 229 -11.93 -25.23 3.88
N SER A 230 -12.00 -23.98 4.36
CA SER A 230 -13.09 -23.47 5.19
C SER A 230 -13.63 -22.10 4.74
N GLY A 231 -13.19 -21.58 3.59
CA GLY A 231 -13.76 -20.37 2.99
C GLY A 231 -15.04 -20.67 2.24
N ARG A 232 -16.18 -20.83 2.93
CA ARG A 232 -17.43 -21.38 2.34
C ARG A 232 -18.62 -20.41 2.38
N LEU A 233 -18.37 -19.11 2.41
CA LEU A 233 -19.40 -18.06 2.44
C LEU A 233 -20.37 -18.17 3.63
N GLU A 234 -19.88 -18.62 4.79
CA GLU A 234 -20.71 -18.77 5.97
C GLU A 234 -21.21 -17.41 6.51
N GLN A 235 -22.50 -17.34 6.84
CA GLN A 235 -23.14 -16.11 7.34
C GLN A 235 -22.41 -15.45 8.53
N PRO A 236 -21.90 -16.18 9.54
CA PRO A 236 -21.14 -15.57 10.63
C PRO A 236 -19.87 -14.83 10.17
N VAL A 237 -19.16 -15.34 9.16
CA VAL A 237 -17.99 -14.65 8.59
C VAL A 237 -18.44 -13.39 7.83
N ILE A 238 -19.49 -13.49 7.02
CA ILE A 238 -20.05 -12.34 6.30
C ILE A 238 -20.56 -11.25 7.27
N ALA A 239 -21.16 -11.66 8.40
CA ALA A 239 -21.61 -10.74 9.43
C ALA A 239 -20.44 -9.95 10.05
N LEU A 240 -19.30 -10.60 10.30
CA LEU A 240 -18.08 -9.92 10.74
C LEU A 240 -17.52 -9.00 9.65
N MET A 241 -17.46 -9.45 8.39
CA MET A 241 -17.02 -8.59 7.26
C MET A 241 -17.83 -7.30 7.14
N ASN A 242 -19.13 -7.36 7.44
CA ASN A 242 -20.04 -6.22 7.41
C ASN A 242 -19.70 -5.10 8.42
N GLU A 243 -18.98 -5.44 9.49
CA GLU A 243 -18.52 -4.46 10.49
C GLU A 243 -17.40 -3.58 9.94
N ILE A 244 -16.60 -4.12 9.01
CA ILE A 244 -15.43 -3.45 8.43
C ILE A 244 -15.89 -2.36 7.45
N ASP A 245 -15.41 -1.12 7.60
CA ASP A 245 -15.65 -0.06 6.60
C ASP A 245 -14.69 -0.22 5.42
N ALA A 246 -14.98 -1.19 4.55
CA ALA A 246 -14.12 -1.57 3.44
C ALA A 246 -14.19 -0.60 2.25
N ARG A 247 -13.08 -0.52 1.49
CA ARG A 247 -13.03 0.09 0.15
C ARG A 247 -13.60 -0.84 -0.91
N LEU A 248 -13.44 -2.14 -0.72
CA LEU A 248 -13.88 -3.22 -1.61
C LEU A 248 -13.97 -4.51 -0.80
N TYR A 249 -15.03 -5.29 -1.02
CA TYR A 249 -15.09 -6.70 -0.61
C TYR A 249 -14.74 -7.61 -1.78
N VAL A 250 -13.93 -8.63 -1.52
CA VAL A 250 -13.55 -9.67 -2.48
C VAL A 250 -13.99 -11.03 -1.93
N LEU A 251 -14.74 -11.77 -2.73
CA LEU A 251 -15.22 -13.13 -2.42
C LEU A 251 -14.55 -14.12 -3.39
N ASP A 252 -13.45 -14.73 -2.94
CA ASP A 252 -12.65 -15.74 -3.66
C ASP A 252 -12.74 -17.11 -2.95
N CYS A 253 -13.95 -17.68 -2.97
CA CYS A 253 -14.32 -18.84 -2.14
C CYS A 253 -14.60 -20.12 -2.94
N LEU A 254 -14.67 -20.06 -4.27
CA LEU A 254 -15.11 -21.21 -5.07
C LEU A 254 -14.30 -22.51 -4.87
N PRO A 255 -12.98 -22.48 -4.61
CA PRO A 255 -12.22 -23.71 -4.38
C PRO A 255 -12.66 -24.56 -3.18
N ASN A 256 -13.51 -24.06 -2.28
CA ASN A 256 -14.07 -24.85 -1.18
C ASN A 256 -15.59 -25.05 -1.32
N LEU A 257 -16.14 -24.71 -2.47
CA LEU A 257 -17.57 -24.68 -2.76
C LEU A 257 -17.88 -25.43 -4.07
N THR A 258 -17.34 -26.64 -4.19
CA THR A 258 -17.50 -27.50 -5.38
C THR A 258 -18.30 -28.76 -5.04
N ALA A 259 -18.68 -29.57 -6.04
CA ALA A 259 -19.37 -30.83 -5.80
C ALA A 259 -18.48 -31.83 -5.04
N PHE A 260 -17.17 -31.85 -5.31
CA PHE A 260 -16.20 -32.62 -4.51
C PHE A 260 -16.15 -32.21 -3.04
N SER A 261 -16.51 -30.97 -2.72
CA SER A 261 -16.64 -30.48 -1.35
C SER A 261 -18.00 -30.79 -0.71
N GLY A 262 -18.87 -31.54 -1.39
CA GLY A 262 -20.23 -31.88 -0.95
C GLY A 262 -21.24 -30.74 -1.11
N ILE A 263 -20.95 -29.74 -1.94
CA ILE A 263 -21.82 -28.58 -2.15
C ILE A 263 -22.57 -28.73 -3.47
N SER A 264 -23.90 -28.71 -3.42
CA SER A 264 -24.73 -28.73 -4.63
C SER A 264 -24.70 -27.36 -5.34
N ALA A 265 -24.97 -27.35 -6.65
CA ALA A 265 -25.08 -26.11 -7.41
C ALA A 265 -26.14 -25.14 -6.85
N GLN A 266 -27.25 -25.66 -6.30
CA GLN A 266 -28.28 -24.84 -5.69
C GLN A 266 -27.81 -24.22 -4.37
N GLU A 267 -27.11 -24.98 -3.54
CA GLU A 267 -26.54 -24.48 -2.29
C GLU A 267 -25.45 -23.43 -2.55
N LEU A 268 -24.61 -23.64 -3.57
CA LEU A 268 -23.62 -22.67 -4.00
C LEU A 268 -24.27 -21.33 -4.43
N GLU A 269 -25.28 -21.39 -5.31
CA GLU A 269 -26.02 -20.19 -5.73
C GLU A 269 -26.63 -19.46 -4.52
N ASN A 270 -27.27 -20.20 -3.61
CA ASN A 270 -27.89 -19.62 -2.41
C ASN A 270 -26.85 -18.88 -1.54
N ARG A 271 -25.68 -19.49 -1.32
CA ARG A 271 -24.58 -18.88 -0.53
C ARG A 271 -24.03 -17.62 -1.17
N ILE A 272 -23.78 -17.66 -2.49
CA ILE A 272 -23.28 -16.50 -3.24
C ILE A 272 -24.26 -15.33 -3.12
N ILE A 273 -25.54 -15.57 -3.42
CA ILE A 273 -26.57 -14.53 -3.40
C ILE A 273 -26.75 -13.99 -1.98
N ALA A 274 -26.82 -14.86 -0.97
CA ALA A 274 -26.98 -14.45 0.42
C ALA A 274 -25.80 -13.60 0.92
N ALA A 275 -24.56 -14.00 0.61
CA ALA A 275 -23.37 -13.25 1.01
C ALA A 275 -23.34 -11.85 0.37
N VAL A 276 -23.60 -11.75 -0.93
CA VAL A 276 -23.63 -10.46 -1.63
C VAL A 276 -24.77 -9.58 -1.13
N LYS A 277 -25.98 -10.11 -0.95
CA LYS A 277 -27.11 -9.35 -0.41
C LYS A 277 -26.80 -8.82 0.99
N ALA A 278 -26.27 -9.66 1.88
CA ALA A 278 -25.90 -9.24 3.24
C ALA A 278 -24.85 -8.11 3.25
N LEU A 279 -23.86 -8.16 2.35
CA LEU A 279 -22.86 -7.09 2.21
C LEU A 279 -23.49 -5.80 1.64
N LYS A 280 -24.32 -5.91 0.60
CA LYS A 280 -24.95 -4.77 -0.07
C LYS A 280 -26.05 -4.11 0.75
N GLU A 281 -26.77 -4.85 1.58
CA GLU A 281 -27.75 -4.32 2.52
C GLU A 281 -27.09 -3.42 3.57
N LYS A 282 -25.96 -3.85 4.13
CA LYS A 282 -25.24 -3.07 5.15
C LYS A 282 -24.39 -1.95 4.54
N ARG A 283 -23.77 -2.21 3.39
CA ARG A 283 -22.77 -1.33 2.75
C ARG A 283 -23.12 -1.13 1.26
N PRO A 284 -24.25 -0.48 0.92
CA PRO A 284 -24.74 -0.40 -0.46
C PRO A 284 -23.78 0.28 -1.44
N ALA A 285 -22.97 1.23 -0.96
CA ALA A 285 -21.99 1.94 -1.78
C ALA A 285 -20.66 1.19 -1.98
N VAL A 286 -20.37 0.16 -1.17
CA VAL A 286 -19.10 -0.58 -1.26
C VAL A 286 -19.21 -1.60 -2.40
N PRO A 287 -18.24 -1.62 -3.34
CA PRO A 287 -18.18 -2.64 -4.38
C PRO A 287 -17.97 -4.04 -3.81
N VAL A 288 -18.51 -5.05 -4.49
CA VAL A 288 -18.23 -6.46 -4.21
C VAL A 288 -17.68 -7.12 -5.48
N LEU A 289 -16.48 -7.68 -5.38
CA LEU A 289 -15.84 -8.46 -6.42
C LEU A 289 -16.04 -9.95 -6.14
N LEU A 290 -16.66 -10.65 -7.08
CA LEU A 290 -16.83 -12.09 -7.10
C LEU A 290 -15.76 -12.70 -8.01
N VAL A 291 -15.21 -13.85 -7.64
CA VAL A 291 -14.07 -14.44 -8.36
C VAL A 291 -14.38 -15.88 -8.74
N GLU A 292 -14.17 -16.21 -10.01
CA GLU A 292 -14.27 -17.57 -10.52
C GLU A 292 -13.17 -18.49 -9.97
N HIS A 293 -13.35 -19.80 -10.14
CA HIS A 293 -12.35 -20.78 -9.72
C HIS A 293 -11.12 -20.63 -10.63
N SER A 294 -9.97 -20.29 -10.06
CA SER A 294 -8.77 -19.91 -10.84
C SER A 294 -8.25 -20.98 -11.79
N VAL A 295 -8.44 -22.25 -11.45
CA VAL A 295 -8.10 -23.40 -12.31
C VAL A 295 -9.33 -24.00 -13.03
N GLY A 296 -10.43 -23.25 -13.17
CA GLY A 296 -11.65 -23.73 -13.84
C GLY A 296 -11.65 -23.65 -15.38
N ALA A 297 -10.64 -23.02 -16.00
CA ALA A 297 -10.53 -22.92 -17.47
C ALA A 297 -9.65 -24.02 -18.08
N GLN A 298 -9.68 -24.15 -19.42
CA GLN A 298 -8.81 -25.05 -20.19
C GLN A 298 -7.31 -24.77 -19.92
N THR A 299 -6.79 -25.44 -18.91
CA THR A 299 -5.44 -25.24 -18.40
C THR A 299 -4.46 -26.24 -18.99
N GLY A 300 -4.88 -27.22 -19.79
CA GLY A 300 -4.03 -28.35 -20.19
C GLY A 300 -3.81 -29.37 -19.07
N ILE A 301 -4.50 -29.22 -17.93
CA ILE A 301 -4.55 -30.19 -16.84
C ILE A 301 -5.42 -31.39 -17.26
N ILE A 302 -4.89 -32.60 -17.07
CA ILE A 302 -5.50 -33.85 -17.56
C ILE A 302 -6.47 -34.51 -16.56
N ASP A 303 -6.56 -34.01 -15.32
CA ASP A 303 -7.63 -34.38 -14.40
C ASP A 303 -8.94 -33.68 -14.82
N THR A 304 -9.59 -34.29 -15.80
CA THR A 304 -10.82 -33.75 -16.40
C THR A 304 -11.99 -33.71 -15.42
N ALA A 305 -12.02 -34.57 -14.39
CA ALA A 305 -13.09 -34.59 -13.40
C ALA A 305 -13.00 -33.37 -12.47
N ALA A 306 -11.81 -33.08 -11.93
CA ALA A 306 -11.55 -31.87 -11.15
C ALA A 306 -11.81 -30.60 -11.97
N GLN A 307 -11.28 -30.54 -13.19
CA GLN A 307 -11.50 -29.40 -14.07
C GLN A 307 -12.99 -29.14 -14.36
N HIS A 308 -13.77 -30.21 -14.60
CA HIS A 308 -15.21 -30.07 -14.81
C HIS A 308 -15.95 -29.57 -13.56
N ASP A 309 -15.61 -30.06 -12.37
CA ASP A 309 -16.20 -29.58 -11.12
C ASP A 309 -15.89 -28.10 -10.86
N TYR A 310 -14.65 -27.67 -11.11
CA TYR A 310 -14.22 -26.28 -10.97
C TYR A 310 -14.90 -25.33 -11.97
N GLU A 311 -15.06 -25.77 -13.22
CA GLU A 311 -15.80 -25.00 -14.23
C GLU A 311 -17.29 -24.92 -13.87
N ASN A 312 -17.90 -26.00 -13.38
CA ASN A 312 -19.29 -26.00 -12.95
C ASN A 312 -19.53 -24.99 -11.81
N ALA A 313 -18.62 -24.90 -10.82
CA ALA A 313 -18.70 -23.87 -9.78
C ALA A 313 -18.63 -22.45 -10.38
N SER A 314 -17.78 -22.24 -11.38
CA SER A 314 -17.65 -20.95 -12.08
C SER A 314 -18.90 -20.60 -12.91
N VAL A 315 -19.53 -21.59 -13.55
CA VAL A 315 -20.82 -21.44 -14.25
C VAL A 315 -21.93 -21.02 -13.28
N VAL A 316 -22.01 -21.66 -12.11
CA VAL A 316 -22.99 -21.29 -11.07
C VAL A 316 -22.74 -19.87 -10.58
N LEU A 317 -21.48 -19.46 -10.40
CA LEU A 317 -21.14 -18.09 -10.03
C LEU A 317 -21.61 -17.09 -11.09
N ARG A 318 -21.32 -17.32 -12.37
CA ARG A 318 -21.77 -16.47 -13.48
C ARG A 318 -23.28 -16.32 -13.51
N ARG A 319 -24.02 -17.43 -13.44
CA ARG A 319 -25.48 -17.41 -13.37
C ARG A 319 -25.99 -16.61 -12.17
N SER A 320 -25.39 -16.80 -11.01
CA SER A 320 -25.76 -16.08 -9.78
C SER A 320 -25.49 -14.58 -9.92
N PHE A 321 -24.36 -14.20 -10.52
CA PHE A 321 -24.01 -12.83 -10.83
C PHE A 321 -25.01 -12.17 -11.78
N ASP A 322 -25.35 -12.84 -12.88
CA ASP A 322 -26.31 -12.35 -13.87
C ASP A 322 -27.71 -12.18 -13.27
N LYS A 323 -28.13 -13.13 -12.44
CA LYS A 323 -29.39 -13.06 -11.68
C LYS A 323 -29.40 -11.85 -10.74
N MET A 324 -28.34 -11.65 -9.95
CA MET A 324 -28.23 -10.49 -9.06
C MET A 324 -28.21 -9.16 -9.82
N LYS A 325 -27.54 -9.10 -10.98
CA LYS A 325 -27.62 -7.94 -11.88
C LYS A 325 -29.04 -7.69 -12.38
N GLY A 326 -29.74 -8.75 -12.81
CA GLY A 326 -31.14 -8.70 -13.25
C GLY A 326 -32.10 -8.24 -12.15
N ASP A 327 -31.83 -8.64 -10.91
CA ASP A 327 -32.54 -8.20 -9.69
C ASP A 327 -32.21 -6.76 -9.27
N GLY A 328 -31.33 -6.06 -10.01
CA GLY A 328 -30.99 -4.65 -9.78
C GLY A 328 -29.85 -4.42 -8.78
N ILE A 329 -29.12 -5.46 -8.35
CA ILE A 329 -27.95 -5.30 -7.48
C ILE A 329 -26.81 -4.64 -8.27
N SER A 330 -26.49 -3.40 -7.90
CA SER A 330 -25.42 -2.61 -8.52
C SER A 330 -24.10 -2.67 -7.74
N GLY A 331 -23.00 -2.26 -8.36
CA GLY A 331 -21.67 -2.27 -7.72
C GLY A 331 -21.13 -3.67 -7.42
N ILE A 332 -21.61 -4.69 -8.15
CA ILE A 332 -21.03 -6.03 -8.18
C ILE A 332 -20.21 -6.22 -9.46
N TYR A 333 -19.09 -6.93 -9.33
CA TYR A 333 -18.11 -7.20 -10.39
C TYR A 333 -17.71 -8.67 -10.38
N LEU A 334 -17.20 -9.16 -11.51
CA LEU A 334 -16.75 -10.53 -11.68
C LEU A 334 -15.31 -10.52 -12.22
N LEU A 335 -14.41 -11.29 -11.61
CA LEU A 335 -13.09 -11.60 -12.15
C LEU A 335 -13.11 -13.04 -12.67
N SER A 336 -12.88 -13.20 -13.98
CA SER A 336 -12.90 -14.52 -14.61
C SER A 336 -11.59 -15.28 -14.43
N ASN A 337 -11.65 -16.61 -14.50
CA ASN A 337 -10.47 -17.47 -14.46
C ASN A 337 -9.49 -17.20 -15.61
N LYS A 338 -10.00 -16.81 -16.79
CA LYS A 338 -9.22 -16.39 -17.95
C LYS A 338 -8.44 -15.10 -17.69
N GLU A 339 -8.99 -14.16 -16.93
CA GLU A 339 -8.31 -12.93 -16.55
C GLU A 339 -7.25 -13.15 -15.47
N ILE A 340 -7.46 -14.14 -14.58
CA ILE A 340 -6.42 -14.62 -13.65
C ILE A 340 -5.26 -15.24 -14.45
N GLY A 341 -5.60 -16.10 -15.41
CA GLY A 341 -4.66 -16.55 -16.44
C GLY A 341 -3.61 -17.54 -15.94
N LEU A 342 -3.97 -18.43 -15.00
CA LEU A 342 -3.06 -19.50 -14.57
C LEU A 342 -2.76 -20.47 -15.71
N SER A 343 -1.52 -20.97 -15.73
CA SER A 343 -1.03 -22.00 -16.64
C SER A 343 -0.83 -23.34 -15.93
N ILE A 344 -0.48 -24.41 -16.67
CA ILE A 344 -0.05 -25.70 -16.07
C ILE A 344 1.13 -25.57 -15.11
N TYR A 345 1.91 -24.48 -15.18
CA TYR A 345 3.09 -24.26 -14.34
C TYR A 345 2.81 -23.38 -13.13
N SER A 346 1.56 -22.94 -12.94
CA SER A 346 1.23 -21.93 -11.94
C SER A 346 0.89 -22.51 -10.56
N THR A 347 0.70 -23.83 -10.45
CA THR A 347 0.28 -24.50 -9.21
C THR A 347 1.29 -25.54 -8.74
N VAL A 348 1.32 -25.82 -7.44
CA VAL A 348 2.12 -26.90 -6.84
C VAL A 348 1.46 -28.27 -7.03
N ASP A 349 0.13 -28.32 -6.92
CA ASP A 349 -0.65 -29.56 -6.82
C ASP A 349 -1.92 -29.58 -7.70
N GLY A 350 -2.01 -28.68 -8.67
CA GLY A 350 -3.17 -28.52 -9.54
C GLY A 350 -4.25 -27.58 -9.00
N VAL A 351 -4.08 -27.05 -7.78
CA VAL A 351 -5.03 -26.07 -7.18
C VAL A 351 -4.30 -24.90 -6.55
N HIS A 352 -3.31 -25.16 -5.69
CA HIS A 352 -2.64 -24.12 -4.91
C HIS A 352 -1.54 -23.44 -5.73
N PRO A 353 -1.58 -22.12 -5.93
CA PRO A 353 -0.56 -21.41 -6.69
C PRO A 353 0.82 -21.53 -6.06
N ASN A 354 1.84 -21.77 -6.90
CA ASN A 354 3.22 -21.47 -6.55
C ASN A 354 3.48 -19.96 -6.73
N ASP A 355 4.71 -19.48 -6.53
CA ASP A 355 5.03 -18.06 -6.62
C ASP A 355 4.69 -17.42 -7.98
N VAL A 356 4.82 -18.17 -9.10
CA VAL A 356 4.42 -17.68 -10.44
C VAL A 356 2.91 -17.44 -10.47
N GLY A 357 2.14 -18.42 -10.01
CA GLY A 357 0.68 -18.28 -9.91
C GLY A 357 0.25 -17.18 -8.93
N MET A 358 0.94 -17.01 -7.80
CA MET A 358 0.69 -15.89 -6.87
C MET A 358 0.89 -14.52 -7.52
N MET A 359 1.91 -14.39 -8.39
CA MET A 359 2.15 -13.16 -9.16
C MET A 359 1.11 -12.93 -10.27
N GLU A 360 0.60 -14.00 -10.89
CA GLU A 360 -0.51 -13.94 -11.85
C GLU A 360 -1.80 -13.47 -11.16
N TYR A 361 -2.14 -14.06 -10.02
CA TYR A 361 -3.20 -13.59 -9.13
C TYR A 361 -3.06 -12.10 -8.84
N ALA A 362 -1.96 -11.67 -8.22
CA ALA A 362 -1.79 -10.28 -7.81
C ALA A 362 -1.99 -9.29 -8.98
N ARG A 363 -1.44 -9.60 -10.16
CA ARG A 363 -1.60 -8.76 -11.37
C ARG A 363 -3.05 -8.68 -11.85
N ALA A 364 -3.76 -9.81 -11.90
CA ALA A 364 -5.15 -9.85 -12.34
C ALA A 364 -6.06 -9.05 -11.38
N TYR A 365 -5.84 -9.23 -10.09
CA TYR A 365 -6.56 -8.51 -9.04
C TYR A 365 -6.24 -7.01 -9.05
N GLU A 366 -4.98 -6.61 -9.16
CA GLU A 366 -4.60 -5.20 -9.27
C GLU A 366 -5.35 -4.54 -10.43
N LYS A 367 -5.34 -5.17 -11.61
CA LYS A 367 -5.97 -4.65 -12.82
C LYS A 367 -7.47 -4.40 -12.61
N ILE A 368 -8.22 -5.40 -12.13
CA ILE A 368 -9.66 -5.26 -11.96
C ILE A 368 -10.01 -4.31 -10.80
N ILE A 369 -9.23 -4.33 -9.71
CA ILE A 369 -9.48 -3.45 -8.56
C ILE A 369 -9.24 -1.99 -8.93
N ARG A 370 -8.16 -1.67 -9.65
CA ARG A 370 -7.93 -0.32 -10.18
C ARG A 370 -9.07 0.13 -11.09
N HIS A 371 -9.64 -0.77 -11.88
CA HIS A 371 -10.82 -0.47 -12.68
C HIS A 371 -12.04 -0.17 -11.82
N ILE A 372 -12.37 -1.03 -10.85
CA ILE A 372 -13.50 -0.88 -9.93
C ILE A 372 -13.42 0.44 -9.15
N LEU A 373 -12.24 0.76 -8.63
CA LEU A 373 -12.01 1.92 -7.77
C LEU A 373 -11.74 3.22 -8.56
N ASN A 374 -11.71 3.17 -9.90
CA ASN A 374 -11.32 4.30 -10.74
C ASN A 374 -9.94 4.85 -10.33
N GLU A 375 -8.99 3.94 -10.19
CA GLU A 375 -7.60 4.16 -9.75
C GLU A 375 -6.58 3.66 -10.80
N PRO A 376 -6.70 4.05 -12.09
CA PRO A 376 -5.77 3.58 -13.12
C PRO A 376 -4.33 3.99 -12.79
N ALA A 377 -3.39 3.13 -13.16
CA ALA A 377 -1.97 3.44 -13.22
C ALA A 377 -1.54 3.40 -14.70
N GLY A 378 -0.82 4.43 -15.14
CA GLY A 378 -0.31 4.50 -16.51
C GLY A 378 1.07 3.87 -16.63
N LEU A 379 1.71 4.07 -17.78
CA LEU A 379 3.07 3.56 -18.06
C LEU A 379 4.16 4.60 -17.79
N LEU A 380 3.79 5.87 -17.67
CA LEU A 380 4.73 6.97 -17.41
C LEU A 380 4.90 7.14 -15.89
N SER A 381 6.10 7.50 -15.43
CA SER A 381 6.35 7.71 -14.00
C SER A 381 5.39 8.73 -13.37
N THR A 382 5.00 9.77 -14.12
CA THR A 382 4.02 10.80 -13.69
C THR A 382 2.58 10.29 -13.56
N THR A 383 2.31 9.06 -14.02
CA THR A 383 1.00 8.41 -14.05
C THR A 383 0.90 7.17 -13.16
N ILE A 384 1.97 6.83 -12.44
CA ILE A 384 2.04 5.68 -11.54
C ILE A 384 1.98 6.20 -10.10
N PRO A 385 0.85 6.06 -9.39
CA PRO A 385 0.70 6.56 -8.03
C PRO A 385 1.75 5.93 -7.11
N VAL A 386 2.55 6.74 -6.43
CA VAL A 386 3.63 6.25 -5.56
C VAL A 386 3.86 7.19 -4.37
N VAL A 387 4.25 6.63 -3.23
CA VAL A 387 4.65 7.40 -2.04
C VAL A 387 6.03 8.01 -2.18
N GLN A 388 6.44 8.85 -1.22
CA GLN A 388 7.79 9.38 -1.15
C GLN A 388 8.22 9.75 0.28
N SER A 389 9.53 9.80 0.51
CA SER A 389 10.14 10.28 1.75
C SER A 389 11.46 11.04 1.48
N ARG A 390 11.49 11.82 0.38
CA ARG A 390 12.65 12.61 -0.04
C ARG A 390 12.90 13.81 0.86
N ASP A 391 11.86 14.32 1.52
CA ASP A 391 11.99 15.39 2.49
C ASP A 391 12.38 14.84 3.88
N GLY A 392 13.49 15.31 4.43
CA GLY A 392 13.99 14.88 5.74
C GLY A 392 13.38 15.64 6.93
N TYR A 393 12.60 16.70 6.68
CA TYR A 393 12.10 17.59 7.74
C TYR A 393 10.77 17.15 8.35
N TYR A 394 10.04 16.22 7.72
CA TYR A 394 8.75 15.74 8.23
C TYR A 394 8.44 14.32 7.76
N ASN A 395 7.46 13.68 8.42
CA ASN A 395 6.96 12.38 8.01
C ASN A 395 5.79 12.54 7.02
N TRP A 396 6.01 12.15 5.77
CA TRP A 396 5.02 12.24 4.70
C TRP A 396 3.74 11.47 5.00
N ARG A 397 3.83 10.21 5.48
CA ARG A 397 2.63 9.42 5.82
C ARG A 397 1.86 10.01 7.01
N SER A 398 2.56 10.53 8.02
CA SER A 398 1.88 11.18 9.16
C SER A 398 1.07 12.40 8.71
N ARG A 399 1.62 13.22 7.81
CA ARG A 399 0.90 14.37 7.24
C ARG A 399 -0.31 13.93 6.41
N HIS A 400 -0.17 12.87 5.62
CA HIS A 400 -1.29 12.29 4.88
C HIS A 400 -2.43 11.86 5.80
N SER A 401 -2.12 11.11 6.86
CA SER A 401 -3.12 10.71 7.86
C SER A 401 -3.78 11.89 8.54
N GLU A 402 -3.01 12.93 8.89
CA GLU A 402 -3.53 14.16 9.49
C GLU A 402 -4.50 14.88 8.54
N ILE A 403 -4.20 14.96 7.24
CA ILE A 403 -5.09 15.56 6.24
C ILE A 403 -6.40 14.76 6.12
N ILE A 404 -6.34 13.42 6.06
CA ILE A 404 -7.55 12.59 6.02
C ILE A 404 -8.44 12.87 7.24
N VAL A 405 -7.83 12.89 8.44
CA VAL A 405 -8.57 13.12 9.69
C VAL A 405 -9.15 14.53 9.72
N LEU A 406 -8.36 15.55 9.38
CA LEU A 406 -8.81 16.94 9.38
C LEU A 406 -9.89 17.19 8.34
N ASN A 407 -9.80 16.59 7.14
CA ASN A 407 -10.82 16.79 6.11
C ASN A 407 -12.16 16.14 6.47
N LYS A 408 -12.15 15.06 7.27
CA LYS A 408 -13.37 14.42 7.77
C LYS A 408 -13.97 15.16 8.97
N THR A 409 -13.13 15.66 9.88
CA THR A 409 -13.58 16.30 11.13
C THR A 409 -13.83 17.81 10.99
N ASN A 410 -13.12 18.47 10.08
CA ASN A 410 -13.24 19.88 9.76
C ASN A 410 -13.12 20.06 8.24
N ALA A 411 -14.22 19.74 7.55
CA ALA A 411 -14.31 19.71 6.10
C ALA A 411 -13.90 21.04 5.46
N PRO A 412 -12.93 21.05 4.55
CA PRO A 412 -12.51 22.29 3.92
C PRO A 412 -13.43 22.68 2.78
N ARG A 413 -13.62 23.99 2.60
CA ARG A 413 -14.33 24.53 1.45
C ARG A 413 -13.47 24.47 0.20
N ILE A 414 -12.17 24.75 0.35
CA ILE A 414 -11.19 24.74 -0.72
C ILE A 414 -9.98 23.91 -0.26
N ILE A 415 -9.40 23.09 -1.13
CA ILE A 415 -8.15 22.38 -0.83
C ILE A 415 -7.11 22.63 -1.92
N PHE A 416 -5.88 22.90 -1.50
CA PHE A 416 -4.73 23.14 -2.37
C PHE A 416 -3.81 21.92 -2.40
N PHE A 417 -3.69 21.28 -3.55
CA PHE A 417 -2.64 20.32 -3.84
C PHE A 417 -1.44 21.03 -4.47
N GLY A 418 -0.26 20.78 -3.91
CA GLY A 418 0.97 21.33 -4.43
C GLY A 418 2.20 20.71 -3.77
N ASN A 419 3.32 21.36 -3.99
CA ASN A 419 4.64 20.94 -3.56
C ASN A 419 5.15 21.81 -2.38
N SER A 420 6.47 21.83 -2.16
CA SER A 420 7.13 22.61 -1.11
C SER A 420 6.77 24.10 -1.10
N ILE A 421 6.47 24.70 -2.27
CA ILE A 421 6.08 26.12 -2.35
C ILE A 421 4.76 26.37 -1.61
N ILE A 422 3.79 25.46 -1.70
CA ILE A 422 2.51 25.62 -0.98
C ILE A 422 2.59 25.02 0.42
N HIS A 423 3.32 23.91 0.58
CA HIS A 423 3.49 23.23 1.85
C HIS A 423 4.05 24.17 2.93
N TYR A 424 5.09 24.95 2.60
CA TYR A 424 5.75 25.87 3.52
C TYR A 424 5.15 27.29 3.54
N TRP A 425 4.00 27.52 2.91
CA TRP A 425 3.34 28.82 2.92
C TRP A 425 2.71 29.11 4.30
N GLY A 426 1.82 28.24 4.76
CA GLY A 426 1.06 28.38 6.00
C GLY A 426 -0.17 27.46 6.02
N GLY A 427 -1.08 27.69 6.96
CA GLY A 427 -2.32 26.93 7.07
C GLY A 427 -2.18 25.56 7.73
N GLN A 428 -3.32 24.90 7.87
CA GLN A 428 -3.41 23.59 8.53
C GLN A 428 -3.49 22.44 7.51
N PRO A 429 -2.89 21.27 7.81
CA PRO A 429 -1.99 21.05 8.93
C PRO A 429 -0.65 21.76 8.76
N SER A 430 -0.10 22.27 9.86
CA SER A 430 1.13 23.08 9.85
C SER A 430 2.32 22.28 9.32
N ALA A 431 3.15 22.92 8.51
CA ALA A 431 4.46 22.38 8.16
C ALA A 431 5.48 22.65 9.29
N PRO A 432 6.63 21.94 9.33
CA PRO A 432 7.71 22.22 10.29
C PRO A 432 8.30 23.64 10.15
N LEU A 433 8.13 24.23 8.96
CA LEU A 433 8.57 25.57 8.62
C LEU A 433 7.42 26.33 7.96
N THR A 434 7.26 27.61 8.31
CA THR A 434 6.27 28.48 7.67
C THR A 434 6.91 29.78 7.20
N ARG A 435 6.74 30.13 5.92
CA ARG A 435 7.42 31.26 5.26
C ARG A 435 6.47 32.41 4.89
N GLY A 436 5.16 32.20 4.92
CA GLY A 436 4.15 33.16 4.46
C GLY A 436 2.86 33.16 5.29
N ALA A 437 2.93 32.81 6.59
CA ALA A 437 1.75 32.70 7.46
C ALA A 437 0.84 33.94 7.42
N GLY A 438 1.43 35.14 7.39
CA GLY A 438 0.68 36.39 7.37
C GLY A 438 -0.25 36.51 6.17
N SER A 439 0.22 36.19 4.97
CA SER A 439 -0.64 36.24 3.78
C SER A 439 -1.59 35.04 3.71
N TRP A 440 -1.20 33.86 4.21
CA TRP A 440 -2.13 32.74 4.34
C TRP A 440 -3.34 33.11 5.21
N ASN A 441 -3.10 33.62 6.41
CA ASN A 441 -4.15 33.97 7.38
C ASN A 441 -5.00 35.15 6.89
N LYS A 442 -4.40 36.07 6.12
CA LYS A 442 -5.12 37.24 5.57
C LYS A 442 -6.04 36.88 4.40
N TYR A 443 -5.63 35.98 3.50
CA TYR A 443 -6.34 35.76 2.24
C TYR A 443 -6.90 34.34 2.04
N LEU A 444 -6.22 33.30 2.52
CA LEU A 444 -6.55 31.90 2.23
C LEU A 444 -7.39 31.26 3.34
N GLU A 445 -7.01 31.48 4.61
CA GLU A 445 -7.76 30.96 5.75
C GLU A 445 -9.23 31.44 5.79
N PRO A 446 -9.55 32.74 5.57
CA PRO A 446 -10.94 33.20 5.56
C PRO A 446 -11.79 32.61 4.42
N ALA A 447 -11.15 32.13 3.35
CA ALA A 447 -11.82 31.44 2.25
C ALA A 447 -12.03 29.94 2.52
N GLY A 448 -11.62 29.45 3.70
CA GLY A 448 -11.74 28.03 4.08
C GLY A 448 -10.77 27.13 3.34
N VAL A 449 -9.56 27.62 3.02
CA VAL A 449 -8.52 26.85 2.31
C VAL A 449 -7.79 25.90 3.27
N ARG A 450 -7.71 24.62 2.88
CA ARG A 450 -6.85 23.60 3.48
C ARG A 450 -5.55 23.46 2.70
N ASN A 451 -4.45 23.40 3.43
CA ASN A 451 -3.14 23.12 2.85
C ASN A 451 -2.95 21.60 2.64
N GLY A 452 -3.32 21.11 1.46
CA GLY A 452 -3.08 19.73 1.02
C GLY A 452 -1.73 19.51 0.33
N ALA A 453 -0.79 20.45 0.45
CA ALA A 453 0.52 20.39 -0.20
C ALA A 453 1.59 19.76 0.69
N PHE A 454 2.60 19.19 0.03
CA PHE A 454 3.68 18.42 0.64
C PHE A 454 5.02 18.80 0.03
N GLY A 455 6.07 18.92 0.85
CA GLY A 455 7.43 19.09 0.35
C GLY A 455 7.85 17.94 -0.57
N TRP A 456 8.57 18.24 -1.66
CA TRP A 456 9.06 17.25 -2.65
C TRP A 456 8.02 16.45 -3.44
N ASP A 457 6.72 16.73 -3.26
CA ASP A 457 5.70 16.05 -4.06
C ASP A 457 5.87 16.35 -5.54
N ARG A 458 5.90 15.27 -6.31
CA ARG A 458 5.72 15.24 -7.76
C ARG A 458 4.27 14.88 -8.07
N ILE A 459 3.88 15.01 -9.33
CA ILE A 459 2.49 14.77 -9.76
C ILE A 459 1.98 13.39 -9.33
N GLU A 460 2.81 12.37 -9.47
CA GLU A 460 2.46 10.99 -9.13
C GLU A 460 2.32 10.74 -7.62
N ASN A 461 2.93 11.57 -6.78
CA ASN A 461 2.74 11.50 -5.33
C ASN A 461 1.39 12.11 -4.92
N ILE A 462 0.99 13.19 -5.58
CA ILE A 462 -0.34 13.78 -5.40
C ILE A 462 -1.41 12.80 -5.93
N LEU A 463 -1.16 12.14 -7.06
CA LEU A 463 -2.05 11.10 -7.59
C LEU A 463 -2.26 9.98 -6.59
N TRP A 464 -1.19 9.51 -5.94
CA TRP A 464 -1.29 8.53 -4.86
C TRP A 464 -2.21 9.04 -3.74
N ARG A 465 -1.99 10.26 -3.23
CA ARG A 465 -2.78 10.82 -2.13
C ARG A 465 -4.26 10.99 -2.48
N VAL A 466 -4.55 11.37 -3.72
CA VAL A 466 -5.93 11.42 -4.24
C VAL A 466 -6.53 10.03 -4.26
N TYR A 467 -5.79 9.01 -4.67
CA TYR A 467 -6.26 7.62 -4.60
C TYR A 467 -6.45 7.10 -3.18
N HIS A 468 -5.73 7.65 -2.21
CA HIS A 468 -5.72 7.23 -0.81
C HIS A 468 -6.55 8.18 0.08
N ASP A 469 -7.81 8.39 -0.30
CA ASP A 469 -8.87 8.90 0.58
C ASP A 469 -8.74 10.37 1.07
N GLU A 470 -7.74 11.17 0.64
CA GLU A 470 -7.63 12.59 1.06
C GLU A 470 -8.80 13.47 0.61
N LEU A 471 -9.53 13.03 -0.42
CA LEU A 471 -10.72 13.71 -0.95
C LEU A 471 -12.03 13.02 -0.56
N ASP A 472 -12.01 12.04 0.33
CA ASP A 472 -13.19 11.28 0.70
C ASP A 472 -13.88 11.91 1.94
N GLY A 473 -15.22 11.82 2.01
CA GLY A 473 -15.98 12.20 3.21
C GLY A 473 -16.43 13.66 3.31
N PHE A 474 -16.18 14.49 2.29
CA PHE A 474 -16.66 15.88 2.23
C PHE A 474 -16.93 16.32 0.79
N ASN A 475 -17.56 17.49 0.60
CA ASN A 475 -17.79 18.09 -0.71
C ASN A 475 -17.02 19.41 -0.82
N ALA A 476 -15.92 19.42 -1.57
CA ALA A 476 -15.16 20.65 -1.80
C ALA A 476 -15.95 21.58 -2.75
N ALA A 477 -15.96 22.88 -2.48
CA ALA A 477 -16.46 23.87 -3.43
C ALA A 477 -15.44 24.07 -4.58
N GLN A 478 -14.15 23.99 -4.25
CA GLN A 478 -13.05 24.18 -5.19
C GLN A 478 -11.80 23.36 -4.81
N ILE A 479 -11.09 22.87 -5.82
CA ILE A 479 -9.81 22.16 -5.66
C ILE A 479 -8.77 22.83 -6.53
N TRP A 480 -7.66 23.22 -5.92
CA TRP A 480 -6.53 23.83 -6.61
C TRP A 480 -5.42 22.81 -6.81
N VAL A 481 -4.88 22.75 -8.03
CA VAL A 481 -3.72 21.92 -8.35
C VAL A 481 -2.60 22.80 -8.88
N MET A 482 -1.53 22.91 -8.10
CA MET A 482 -0.31 23.62 -8.44
C MET A 482 0.89 22.66 -8.32
N ALA A 483 1.06 21.82 -9.33
CA ALA A 483 2.00 20.70 -9.34
C ALA A 483 2.93 20.74 -10.56
N GLY A 484 4.04 19.99 -10.49
CA GLY A 484 4.95 19.78 -11.63
C GLY A 484 6.34 20.39 -11.49
N THR A 485 6.59 21.32 -10.56
CA THR A 485 7.94 21.94 -10.41
C THR A 485 9.04 20.92 -10.11
N ASN A 486 8.71 19.89 -9.32
CA ASN A 486 9.64 18.81 -8.96
C ASN A 486 9.79 17.75 -10.06
N ASN A 487 8.93 17.76 -11.08
CA ASN A 487 9.05 16.90 -12.26
C ASN A 487 9.95 17.52 -13.33
N LEU A 488 10.22 18.84 -13.27
CA LEU A 488 10.98 19.56 -14.31
C LEU A 488 12.36 18.95 -14.57
N THR A 489 13.08 18.45 -13.56
CA THR A 489 14.45 17.93 -13.79
C THR A 489 14.50 16.52 -14.35
N ILE A 490 13.38 15.77 -14.33
CA ILE A 490 13.38 14.34 -14.60
C ILE A 490 12.38 13.90 -15.67
N ASN A 491 11.34 14.69 -15.93
CA ASN A 491 10.29 14.36 -16.89
C ASN A 491 10.26 15.38 -18.03
N SER A 492 9.84 14.91 -19.20
CA SER A 492 9.50 15.75 -20.35
C SER A 492 8.20 16.53 -20.13
N ASP A 493 8.00 17.58 -20.93
CA ASP A 493 6.77 18.40 -20.86
C ASP A 493 5.51 17.60 -21.23
N VAL A 494 5.65 16.56 -22.06
CA VAL A 494 4.55 15.64 -22.43
C VAL A 494 4.17 14.76 -21.24
N GLU A 495 5.15 14.17 -20.57
CA GLU A 495 4.90 13.35 -19.38
C GLU A 495 4.28 14.15 -18.24
N ILE A 496 4.72 15.41 -18.03
CA ILE A 496 4.13 16.31 -17.04
C ILE A 496 2.67 16.61 -17.38
N ALA A 497 2.38 16.95 -18.65
CA ALA A 497 1.00 17.21 -19.08
C ALA A 497 0.10 15.98 -18.94
N GLU A 498 0.62 14.79 -19.22
CA GLU A 498 -0.14 13.53 -19.10
C GLU A 498 -0.39 13.16 -17.63
N GLY A 499 0.60 13.31 -16.75
CA GLY A 499 0.41 13.15 -15.32
C GLY A 499 -0.65 14.11 -14.76
N LEU A 500 -0.60 15.39 -15.15
CA LEU A 500 -1.63 16.37 -14.76
C LEU A 500 -3.00 15.98 -15.30
N ARG A 501 -3.10 15.46 -16.52
CA ARG A 501 -4.36 14.98 -17.09
C ARG A 501 -4.98 13.88 -16.22
N GLN A 502 -4.17 12.90 -15.83
CA GLN A 502 -4.62 11.79 -15.00
C GLN A 502 -4.99 12.25 -13.58
N LEU A 503 -4.17 13.09 -12.96
CA LEU A 503 -4.47 13.67 -11.65
C LEU A 503 -5.80 14.43 -11.64
N ILE A 504 -6.04 15.30 -12.62
CA ILE A 504 -7.29 16.06 -12.70
C ILE A 504 -8.48 15.13 -12.95
N THR A 505 -8.31 14.07 -13.75
CA THR A 505 -9.35 13.06 -13.97
C THR A 505 -9.68 12.32 -12.66
N ALA A 506 -8.65 11.92 -11.91
CA ALA A 506 -8.80 11.27 -10.61
C ALA A 506 -9.54 12.14 -9.58
N ILE A 507 -9.25 13.45 -9.57
CA ILE A 507 -9.92 14.43 -8.73
C ILE A 507 -11.40 14.56 -9.11
N LYS A 508 -11.72 14.66 -10.42
CA LYS A 508 -13.12 14.75 -10.89
C LYS A 508 -13.98 13.57 -10.47
N VAL A 509 -13.42 12.36 -10.47
CA VAL A 509 -14.15 11.16 -10.04
C VAL A 509 -14.52 11.26 -8.56
N ARG A 510 -13.60 11.75 -7.72
CA ARG A 510 -13.79 11.81 -6.26
C ARG A 510 -14.61 13.03 -5.81
N GLN A 511 -14.48 14.13 -6.54
CA GLN A 511 -15.11 15.42 -6.22
C GLN A 511 -15.85 15.97 -7.46
N PRO A 512 -16.90 15.28 -7.94
CA PRO A 512 -17.55 15.59 -9.22
C PRO A 512 -18.26 16.94 -9.25
N LYS A 513 -18.55 17.52 -8.07
CA LYS A 513 -19.20 18.83 -7.93
C LYS A 513 -18.21 19.99 -7.71
N ALA A 514 -16.95 19.69 -7.41
CA ALA A 514 -15.96 20.72 -7.11
C ALA A 514 -15.52 21.44 -8.39
N ALA A 515 -15.39 22.76 -8.31
CA ALA A 515 -14.65 23.48 -9.36
C ALA A 515 -13.16 23.15 -9.24
N ILE A 516 -12.51 22.87 -10.37
CA ILE A 516 -11.07 22.58 -10.36
C ILE A 516 -10.34 23.77 -10.99
N VAL A 517 -9.31 24.24 -10.29
CA VAL A 517 -8.38 25.26 -10.77
C VAL A 517 -7.03 24.60 -11.00
N LEU A 518 -6.62 24.52 -12.27
CA LEU A 518 -5.30 24.06 -12.66
C LEU A 518 -4.37 25.28 -12.82
N SER A 519 -3.43 25.41 -11.90
CA SER A 519 -2.44 26.49 -11.94
C SER A 519 -1.31 26.15 -12.91
N GLY A 520 -0.80 27.17 -13.60
CA GLY A 520 0.54 27.12 -14.17
C GLY A 520 1.59 26.83 -13.09
N ILE A 521 2.69 26.21 -13.49
CA ILE A 521 3.88 26.05 -12.65
C ILE A 521 4.45 27.44 -12.35
N LEU A 522 4.70 27.72 -11.08
CA LEU A 522 5.30 28.98 -10.64
C LEU A 522 6.73 29.11 -11.18
N PRO A 523 7.20 30.35 -11.44
CA PRO A 523 8.53 30.55 -12.00
C PRO A 523 9.62 30.11 -11.02
N ARG A 524 10.70 29.58 -11.58
CA ARG A 524 11.88 29.09 -10.87
C ARG A 524 13.12 29.58 -11.58
N ARG A 525 14.12 30.02 -10.82
CA ARG A 525 15.40 30.51 -11.35
C ARG A 525 15.95 29.56 -12.41
N ALA A 526 16.35 30.13 -13.54
CA ALA A 526 16.95 29.43 -14.68
C ALA A 526 16.04 28.42 -15.41
N MET A 527 14.78 28.26 -15.01
CA MET A 527 13.80 27.40 -15.69
C MET A 527 12.65 28.18 -16.33
N GLU A 528 12.69 29.52 -16.31
CA GLU A 528 11.54 30.36 -16.70
C GLU A 528 11.12 30.11 -18.15
N LYS A 529 12.08 29.98 -19.08
CA LYS A 529 11.80 29.71 -20.50
C LYS A 529 10.99 28.42 -20.69
N ARG A 530 11.41 27.34 -20.02
CA ARG A 530 10.73 26.05 -20.10
C ARG A 530 9.36 26.11 -19.43
N ILE A 531 9.27 26.76 -18.27
CA ILE A 531 8.01 26.94 -17.53
C ILE A 531 6.99 27.70 -18.36
N VAL A 532 7.38 28.75 -19.10
CA VAL A 532 6.48 29.48 -20.01
C VAL A 532 5.90 28.55 -21.08
N ILE A 533 6.74 27.76 -21.75
CA ILE A 533 6.30 26.79 -22.78
C ILE A 533 5.35 25.75 -22.19
N LEU A 534 5.72 25.19 -21.04
CA LEU A 534 4.92 24.19 -20.35
C LEU A 534 3.59 24.76 -19.84
N ASN A 535 3.57 26.01 -19.37
CA ASN A 535 2.34 26.68 -18.94
C ASN A 535 1.35 26.92 -20.09
N ILE A 536 1.83 27.13 -21.32
CA ILE A 536 0.96 27.15 -22.51
C ILE A 536 0.32 25.77 -22.73
N ARG A 537 1.08 24.69 -22.59
CA ARG A 537 0.55 23.31 -22.67
C ARG A 537 -0.45 23.02 -21.55
N ILE A 538 -0.17 23.46 -20.32
CA ILE A 538 -1.09 23.31 -19.17
C ILE A 538 -2.38 24.10 -19.39
N ALA A 539 -2.32 25.31 -19.95
CA ALA A 539 -3.51 26.08 -20.31
C ALA A 539 -4.36 25.38 -21.38
N ALA A 540 -3.72 24.81 -22.41
CA ALA A 540 -4.42 24.01 -23.42
C ALA A 540 -5.04 22.74 -22.83
N LEU A 541 -4.34 22.06 -21.91
CA LEU A 541 -4.84 20.92 -21.18
C LEU A 541 -6.07 21.27 -20.33
N ALA A 542 -6.02 22.39 -19.58
CA ALA A 542 -7.13 22.86 -18.76
C ALA A 542 -8.39 23.10 -19.60
N ARG A 543 -8.25 23.73 -20.78
CA ARG A 543 -9.36 23.90 -21.73
C ARG A 543 -9.95 22.56 -22.17
N ARG A 544 -9.10 21.61 -22.58
CA ARG A 544 -9.54 20.26 -23.00
C ARG A 544 -10.23 19.50 -21.87
N LEU A 545 -9.82 19.72 -20.64
CA LEU A 545 -10.42 19.11 -19.45
C LEU A 545 -11.60 19.92 -18.90
N HIS A 546 -11.99 21.05 -19.49
CA HIS A 546 -13.04 21.93 -18.98
C HIS A 546 -12.85 22.30 -17.51
N VAL A 547 -11.61 22.68 -17.14
CA VAL A 547 -11.26 23.20 -15.81
C VAL A 547 -10.68 24.61 -15.94
N GLN A 548 -10.75 25.40 -14.87
CA GLN A 548 -10.24 26.77 -14.90
C GLN A 548 -8.71 26.76 -14.90
N TYR A 549 -8.09 27.52 -15.80
CA TYR A 549 -6.66 27.78 -15.79
C TYR A 549 -6.36 29.14 -15.17
N VAL A 550 -5.32 29.20 -14.35
CA VAL A 550 -4.76 30.44 -13.80
C VAL A 550 -3.24 30.39 -13.81
N ASN A 551 -2.58 31.55 -13.91
CA ASN A 551 -1.12 31.63 -13.83
C ASN A 551 -0.68 32.73 -12.83
N PRO A 552 -0.86 32.50 -11.52
CA PRO A 552 -0.54 33.49 -10.50
C PRO A 552 0.97 33.75 -10.38
N GLY A 553 1.81 32.86 -10.93
CA GLY A 553 3.26 33.03 -10.97
C GLY A 553 3.76 34.25 -11.75
N LEU A 554 2.92 34.83 -12.62
CA LEU A 554 3.26 36.08 -13.32
C LEU A 554 3.50 37.25 -12.35
N ALA A 555 2.86 37.24 -11.17
CA ALA A 555 3.06 38.25 -10.13
C ALA A 555 4.45 38.20 -9.47
N LEU A 556 5.23 37.15 -9.75
CA LEU A 556 6.58 36.92 -9.21
C LEU A 556 7.69 37.23 -10.23
N LEU A 557 7.32 37.79 -11.39
CA LEU A 557 8.27 38.12 -12.46
C LEU A 557 8.55 39.63 -12.51
N ASN A 558 9.78 39.97 -12.89
CA ASN A 558 10.16 41.32 -13.25
C ASN A 558 9.78 41.65 -14.72
N ARG A 559 10.10 42.87 -15.15
CA ARG A 559 9.80 43.37 -16.52
C ARG A 559 10.52 42.59 -17.62
N GLN A 560 11.58 41.84 -17.31
CA GLN A 560 12.34 41.00 -18.23
C GLN A 560 11.83 39.55 -18.26
N HIS A 561 10.67 39.26 -17.66
CA HIS A 561 10.09 37.92 -17.55
C HIS A 561 11.02 36.91 -16.84
N LYS A 562 11.85 37.41 -15.92
CA LYS A 562 12.66 36.62 -14.99
C LYS A 562 12.07 36.71 -13.59
N ILE A 563 12.40 35.76 -12.72
CA ILE A 563 11.99 35.87 -11.32
C ILE A 563 12.47 37.21 -10.75
N GLU A 564 11.60 37.88 -10.01
CA GLU A 564 12.00 39.05 -9.22
C GLU A 564 12.70 38.53 -7.96
N GLU A 565 14.03 38.47 -7.99
CA GLU A 565 14.86 37.79 -6.97
C GLU A 565 14.56 38.22 -5.53
N SER A 566 14.18 39.48 -5.31
CA SER A 566 13.79 40.01 -3.99
C SER A 566 12.55 39.36 -3.39
N LEU A 567 11.76 38.60 -4.18
CA LEU A 567 10.56 37.89 -3.74
C LEU A 567 10.84 36.45 -3.31
N PHE A 568 12.07 35.94 -3.45
CA PHE A 568 12.43 34.55 -3.18
C PHE A 568 13.51 34.43 -2.13
N GLY A 569 13.55 33.30 -1.43
CA GLY A 569 14.66 32.95 -0.52
C GLY A 569 15.83 32.26 -1.24
N ASP A 570 15.53 31.45 -2.26
CA ASP A 570 16.50 30.57 -2.93
C ASP A 570 16.30 30.50 -4.46
N GLY A 571 15.44 31.37 -5.01
CA GLY A 571 15.05 31.35 -6.43
C GLY A 571 14.00 30.30 -6.80
N LEU A 572 13.39 29.62 -5.81
CA LEU A 572 12.27 28.69 -5.99
C LEU A 572 11.14 28.98 -4.99
N HIS A 573 11.45 29.13 -3.72
CA HIS A 573 10.50 29.36 -2.65
C HIS A 573 10.31 30.87 -2.41
N PRO A 574 9.08 31.41 -2.56
CA PRO A 574 8.80 32.79 -2.19
C PRO A 574 9.16 33.08 -0.73
N ASN A 575 9.57 34.31 -0.45
CA ASN A 575 9.63 34.83 0.92
C ASN A 575 8.28 35.46 1.31
N ALA A 576 8.17 36.06 2.49
CA ALA A 576 6.91 36.64 2.98
C ALA A 576 6.29 37.66 2.00
N VAL A 577 7.11 38.51 1.38
CA VAL A 577 6.65 39.52 0.39
C VAL A 577 6.19 38.84 -0.91
N GLY A 578 6.95 37.84 -1.38
CA GLY A 578 6.56 37.04 -2.54
C GLY A 578 5.25 36.29 -2.34
N TYR A 579 5.04 35.70 -1.15
CA TYR A 579 3.78 35.05 -0.81
C TYR A 579 2.61 36.03 -0.71
N ASP A 580 2.82 37.26 -0.23
CA ASP A 580 1.75 38.29 -0.24
C ASP A 580 1.32 38.63 -1.67
N LYS A 581 2.28 38.88 -2.59
CA LYS A 581 1.97 39.09 -4.01
C LYS A 581 1.25 37.89 -4.63
N LEU A 582 1.69 36.66 -4.31
CA LEU A 582 1.05 35.44 -4.79
C LEU A 582 -0.38 35.30 -4.26
N ALA A 583 -0.62 35.63 -2.98
CA ALA A 583 -1.95 35.60 -2.37
C ALA A 583 -2.92 36.55 -3.09
N VAL A 584 -2.47 37.79 -3.34
CA VAL A 584 -3.27 38.81 -4.04
C VAL A 584 -3.61 38.35 -5.46
N ALA A 585 -2.68 37.69 -6.16
CA ALA A 585 -2.94 37.14 -7.49
C ALA A 585 -3.94 35.96 -7.48
N ILE A 586 -4.01 35.19 -6.39
CA ILE A 586 -4.89 34.03 -6.24
C ILE A 586 -6.29 34.44 -5.75
N GLN A 587 -6.39 35.44 -4.88
CA GLN A 587 -7.62 35.85 -4.19
C GLN A 587 -8.86 35.99 -5.10
N PRO A 588 -8.79 36.61 -6.30
CA PRO A 588 -9.97 36.78 -7.16
C PRO A 588 -10.60 35.46 -7.64
N TYR A 589 -9.85 34.36 -7.58
CA TYR A 589 -10.27 33.06 -8.09
C TYR A 589 -10.75 32.11 -6.98
N LEU A 590 -10.61 32.49 -5.71
CA LEU A 590 -11.10 31.70 -4.58
C LEU A 590 -12.62 31.77 -4.51
N LYS A 591 -13.28 30.62 -4.46
CA LYS A 591 -14.73 30.57 -4.28
C LYS A 591 -15.13 31.01 -2.86
N LYS A 592 -15.65 32.23 -2.74
CA LYS A 592 -16.26 32.78 -1.51
C LYS A 592 -17.45 31.96 -1.04
#